data_AF-A0A516NR70-F1
#
_entry.id   AF-A0A516NR70-F1
#
_cell.length_a   1.000
_cell.length_b   1.000
_cell.length_c   1.000
_cell.angle_alpha   90.00
_cell.angle_beta   90.00
_cell.angle_gamma   90.00
#
_symmetry.space_group_name_H-M   'P 1'
#
loop_
_entity.id
_entity.type
_entity.pdbx_description
1 polymer ?
#
loop_
_entity_poly.entity_id
_entity_poly.type
_entity_poly.pdbx_seq_one_letter_code
_entity_poly.pdbx_strand_id
1 'polypeptide(L)'
;MTISTTSKFRSRALRFAKWVPVAAVLTETAVGSYWDLARISYVREAFDHLGYPMYFATILGTAKVAALAAILTPGHPRTKEWAYAGLVFVYGGAAVSHLAVGDGPDKWAMPILFAAATFAARAWLPTGSTGVLASLGKAVPPVRRPDSTEVKTPSVTTHC
;
A
#
# COMPACT_ATOMS: atom_id res chain seq x y z
N MET A 1 -20.51 -23.58 34.01
CA MET A 1 -20.99 -22.92 32.77
C MET A 1 -20.55 -21.46 32.85
N THR A 2 -19.39 -21.11 32.30
CA THR A 2 -18.76 -19.78 32.51
C THR A 2 -18.12 -19.28 31.20
N ILE A 3 -18.96 -18.56 30.44
CA ILE A 3 -18.70 -17.34 29.65
C ILE A 3 -17.35 -17.23 28.89
N SER A 4 -17.33 -17.66 27.62
CA SER A 4 -16.27 -17.37 26.64
C SER A 4 -16.55 -16.09 25.83
N THR A 5 -16.68 -14.92 26.47
CA THR A 5 -17.01 -13.65 25.76
C THR A 5 -15.78 -12.80 25.41
N THR A 6 -14.60 -13.13 25.92
CA THR A 6 -13.35 -12.32 25.81
C THR A 6 -12.65 -12.39 24.44
N SER A 7 -13.05 -13.31 23.56
CA SER A 7 -12.40 -13.52 22.25
C SER A 7 -12.69 -12.40 21.22
N LYS A 8 -13.93 -11.89 21.17
CA LYS A 8 -14.37 -10.95 20.12
C LYS A 8 -13.76 -9.56 20.24
N PHE A 9 -13.58 -9.03 21.45
CA PHE A 9 -13.04 -7.67 21.67
C PHE A 9 -11.57 -7.55 21.28
N ARG A 10 -10.76 -8.57 21.61
CA ARG A 10 -9.34 -8.66 21.20
C ARG A 10 -9.19 -8.60 19.67
N SER A 11 -10.12 -9.21 18.93
CA SER A 11 -10.10 -9.23 17.45
C SER A 11 -10.40 -7.90 16.76
N ARG A 12 -11.18 -7.01 17.38
CA ARG A 12 -11.51 -5.68 16.83
C ARG A 12 -10.41 -4.69 17.15
N ALA A 13 -9.90 -4.70 18.38
CA ALA A 13 -8.76 -3.88 18.80
C ALA A 13 -7.49 -4.18 17.96
N LEU A 14 -7.19 -5.47 17.73
CA LEU A 14 -6.08 -5.90 16.86
C LEU A 14 -6.26 -5.48 15.40
N ARG A 15 -7.50 -5.26 14.93
CA ARG A 15 -7.76 -4.75 13.58
C ARG A 15 -7.48 -3.26 13.49
N PHE A 16 -7.91 -2.46 14.48
CA PHE A 16 -7.64 -1.03 14.52
C PHE A 16 -6.15 -0.72 14.73
N ALA A 17 -5.45 -1.52 15.54
CA ALA A 17 -4.01 -1.37 15.75
C ALA A 17 -3.19 -1.42 14.44
N LYS A 18 -3.64 -2.19 13.44
CA LYS A 18 -2.97 -2.29 12.13
C LYS A 18 -3.10 -1.02 11.28
N TRP A 19 -4.10 -0.17 11.56
CA TRP A 19 -4.30 1.09 10.85
C TRP A 19 -3.49 2.25 11.43
N VAL A 20 -2.92 2.09 12.62
CA VAL A 20 -2.08 3.12 13.26
C VAL A 20 -0.90 3.56 12.38
N PRO A 21 -0.04 2.66 11.86
CA PRO A 21 1.08 3.08 11.01
C PRO A 21 0.61 3.74 9.71
N VAL A 22 -0.49 3.25 9.13
CA VAL A 22 -1.08 3.82 7.92
C VAL A 22 -1.57 5.24 8.19
N ALA A 23 -2.31 5.45 9.27
CA ALA A 23 -2.82 6.75 9.66
C ALA A 23 -1.68 7.73 9.98
N ALA A 24 -0.63 7.27 10.67
CA ALA A 24 0.53 8.07 10.99
C ALA A 24 1.26 8.55 9.73
N VAL A 25 1.52 7.63 8.78
CA VAL A 25 2.15 7.97 7.50
C VAL A 25 1.27 8.95 6.70
N LEU A 26 -0.03 8.68 6.57
CA LEU A 26 -0.94 9.57 5.83
C LEU A 26 -1.03 10.97 6.45
N THR A 27 -1.06 11.04 7.78
CA THR A 27 -1.12 12.31 8.52
C THR A 27 0.16 13.10 8.31
N GLU A 28 1.33 12.47 8.48
CA GLU A 28 2.60 13.11 8.18
C GLU A 28 2.62 13.57 6.72
N THR A 29 2.26 12.70 5.77
CA THR A 29 2.35 13.02 4.34
C THR A 29 1.50 14.24 4.02
N ALA A 30 0.31 14.35 4.60
CA ALA A 30 -0.57 15.51 4.43
C ALA A 30 0.07 16.78 4.97
N VAL A 31 0.60 16.74 6.19
CA VAL A 31 1.27 17.89 6.83
C VAL A 31 2.52 18.29 6.04
N GLY A 32 3.38 17.34 5.68
CA GLY A 32 4.57 17.56 4.90
C GLY A 32 4.26 18.11 3.49
N SER A 33 3.20 17.63 2.84
CA SER A 33 2.78 18.16 1.54
C SER A 33 2.37 19.62 1.63
N TYR A 34 1.67 20.01 2.70
CA TYR A 34 1.29 21.39 2.95
C TYR A 34 2.53 22.25 3.20
N TRP A 35 3.46 21.80 4.05
CA TRP A 35 4.70 22.54 4.33
C TRP A 35 5.55 22.77 3.09
N ASP A 36 5.68 21.75 2.24
CA ASP A 36 6.45 21.81 0.99
C ASP A 36 5.82 22.80 -0.01
N LEU A 37 4.49 22.79 -0.14
CA LEU A 37 3.76 23.70 -1.03
C LEU A 37 3.70 25.12 -0.50
N ALA A 38 3.47 25.29 0.81
CA ALA A 38 3.47 26.59 1.47
C ALA A 38 4.88 27.20 1.58
N ARG A 39 5.93 26.38 1.40
CA ARG A 39 7.34 26.77 1.51
C ARG A 39 7.58 27.55 2.80
N ILE A 40 7.16 26.98 3.93
CA ILE A 40 7.34 27.59 5.26
C ILE A 40 8.84 27.77 5.54
N SER A 41 9.19 28.64 6.51
CA SER A 41 10.60 28.92 6.86
C SER A 41 11.40 27.65 7.12
N TYR A 42 10.84 26.71 7.88
CA TYR A 42 11.44 25.40 8.14
C TYR A 42 11.86 24.64 6.86
N VAL A 43 10.99 24.60 5.84
CA VAL A 43 11.28 23.92 4.56
C VAL A 43 12.34 24.69 3.78
N ARG A 44 12.28 26.02 3.79
CA ARG A 44 13.28 26.86 3.11
C ARG A 44 14.66 26.67 3.70
N GLU A 45 14.78 26.71 5.02
CA GLU A 45 16.03 26.49 5.75
C GLU A 45 16.59 25.09 5.48
N ALA A 46 15.74 24.05 5.52
CA ALA A 46 16.16 22.69 5.19
C ALA A 46 16.65 22.55 3.74
N PHE A 47 15.96 23.14 2.78
CA PHE A 47 16.34 23.08 1.37
C PHE A 47 17.61 23.87 1.08
N ASP A 48 17.77 25.04 1.70
CA ASP A 48 18.98 25.87 1.56
C ASP A 48 20.20 25.12 2.13
N HIS A 49 20.07 24.51 3.31
CA HIS A 49 21.09 23.66 3.91
C HIS A 49 21.46 22.46 3.03
N LEU A 50 20.47 21.82 2.41
CA LEU A 50 20.69 20.69 1.49
C LEU A 50 21.17 21.13 0.09
N GLY A 51 21.21 22.44 -0.21
CA GLY A 51 21.55 22.97 -1.53
C GLY A 51 20.49 22.69 -2.60
N TYR A 52 19.24 22.45 -2.20
CA TYR A 52 18.13 22.17 -3.11
C TYR A 52 17.41 23.43 -3.57
N PRO A 53 17.14 23.56 -4.88
CA PRO A 53 16.40 24.70 -5.39
C PRO A 53 14.93 24.64 -4.98
N MET A 54 14.33 25.81 -4.71
CA MET A 54 13.03 25.85 -4.04
C MET A 54 11.86 25.30 -4.86
N TYR A 55 11.98 25.21 -6.18
CA TYR A 55 10.97 24.56 -7.02
C TYR A 55 10.86 23.06 -6.71
N PHE A 56 11.93 22.43 -6.20
CA PHE A 56 11.94 21.02 -5.84
C PHE A 56 10.97 20.72 -4.70
N ALA A 57 10.79 21.66 -3.76
CA ALA A 57 9.76 21.52 -2.72
C ALA A 57 8.36 21.48 -3.33
N THR A 58 8.08 22.28 -4.36
CA THR A 58 6.77 22.22 -5.03
C THR A 58 6.56 20.89 -5.76
N ILE A 59 7.60 20.32 -6.36
CA ILE A 59 7.55 18.97 -6.95
C ILE A 59 7.26 17.92 -5.87
N LEU A 60 7.96 17.97 -4.74
CA LEU A 60 7.76 17.03 -3.63
C LEU A 60 6.37 17.17 -3.00
N GLY A 61 5.91 18.39 -2.76
CA GLY A 61 4.58 18.66 -2.22
C GLY A 61 3.47 18.17 -3.13
N THR A 62 3.55 18.45 -4.44
CA THR A 62 2.58 17.93 -5.43
C THR A 62 2.61 16.40 -5.53
N ALA A 63 3.79 15.79 -5.49
CA ALA A 63 3.94 14.33 -5.48
C ALA A 63 3.32 13.69 -4.23
N LYS A 64 3.50 14.28 -3.05
CA LYS A 64 2.85 13.82 -1.80
C LYS A 64 1.33 13.92 -1.88
N VAL A 65 0.78 15.02 -2.42
CA VAL A 65 -0.67 15.14 -2.64
C VAL A 65 -1.19 14.07 -3.60
N ALA A 66 -0.47 13.81 -4.70
CA ALA A 66 -0.83 12.75 -5.64
C ALA A 66 -0.80 11.36 -4.98
N ALA A 67 0.18 11.09 -4.11
CA ALA A 67 0.25 9.85 -3.35
C ALA A 67 -0.93 9.69 -2.39
N LEU A 68 -1.33 10.76 -1.68
CA LEU A 68 -2.52 10.76 -0.82
C LEU A 68 -3.79 10.46 -1.61
N ALA A 69 -3.98 11.15 -2.74
CA ALA A 69 -5.14 10.92 -3.62
C ALA A 69 -5.20 9.47 -4.10
N ALA A 70 -4.06 8.90 -4.50
CA ALA A 70 -3.97 7.52 -4.95
C ALA A 70 -4.29 6.50 -3.83
N ILE A 71 -3.81 6.73 -2.60
CA ILE A 71 -4.06 5.83 -1.46
C ILE A 71 -5.54 5.88 -1.04
N LEU A 72 -6.13 7.08 -1.00
CA LEU A 72 -7.53 7.30 -0.62
C LEU A 72 -8.52 6.80 -1.66
N THR A 73 -8.15 6.80 -2.95
CA THR A 73 -9.02 6.33 -4.03
C THR A 73 -9.23 4.80 -3.93
N PRO A 74 -10.47 4.30 -3.78
CA PRO A 74 -10.74 2.86 -3.79
C PRO A 74 -10.61 2.27 -5.21
N GLY A 75 -10.41 0.95 -5.30
CA GLY A 75 -10.49 0.21 -6.58
C GLY A 75 -9.23 0.19 -7.46
N HIS A 76 -8.16 0.92 -7.13
CA HIS A 76 -6.96 1.04 -7.97
C HIS A 76 -5.70 0.47 -7.28
N PRO A 77 -5.52 -0.86 -7.22
CA PRO A 77 -4.44 -1.48 -6.45
C PRO A 77 -3.04 -1.11 -6.96
N ARG A 78 -2.82 -1.08 -8.28
CA ARG A 78 -1.51 -0.72 -8.86
C ARG A 78 -1.12 0.73 -8.53
N THR A 79 -2.06 1.67 -8.62
CA THR A 79 -1.81 3.08 -8.30
C THR A 79 -1.42 3.25 -6.82
N LYS A 80 -2.00 2.47 -5.92
CA LYS A 80 -1.60 2.45 -4.51
C LYS A 80 -0.18 1.95 -4.31
N GLU A 81 0.22 0.89 -5.03
CA GLU A 81 1.59 0.38 -4.97
C GLU A 81 2.61 1.43 -5.43
N TRP A 82 2.33 2.12 -6.53
CA TRP A 82 3.16 3.23 -6.99
C TRP A 82 3.19 4.40 -6.01
N ALA A 83 2.07 4.71 -5.35
CA ALA A 83 2.02 5.76 -4.32
C ALA A 83 2.88 5.40 -3.10
N TYR A 84 2.80 4.17 -2.60
CA TYR A 84 3.67 3.70 -1.51
C TYR A 84 5.14 3.69 -1.92
N ALA A 85 5.46 3.25 -3.14
CA ALA A 85 6.84 3.29 -3.65
C ALA A 85 7.36 4.74 -3.73
N GLY A 86 6.56 5.66 -4.26
CA GLY A 86 6.88 7.09 -4.32
C GLY A 86 7.15 7.68 -2.93
N LEU A 87 6.32 7.37 -1.93
CA LEU A 87 6.55 7.82 -0.56
C LEU A 87 7.84 7.26 0.05
N VAL A 88 8.18 5.99 -0.21
CA VAL A 88 9.48 5.43 0.20
C VAL A 88 10.64 6.20 -0.43
N PHE A 89 10.55 6.59 -1.70
CA PHE A 89 11.59 7.42 -2.33
C PHE A 89 11.66 8.84 -1.76
N VAL A 90 10.52 9.45 -1.41
CA VAL A 90 10.50 10.78 -0.79
C VAL A 90 11.18 10.75 0.58
N TYR A 91 10.78 9.82 1.45
CA TYR A 91 11.33 9.70 2.81
C TYR A 91 12.77 9.17 2.81
N GLY A 92 13.05 8.16 1.99
CA GLY A 92 14.39 7.61 1.82
C GLY A 92 15.35 8.62 1.19
N GLY A 93 14.88 9.36 0.18
CA GLY A 93 15.63 10.46 -0.43
C GLY A 93 16.01 11.52 0.59
N ALA A 94 15.04 12.01 1.38
CA ALA A 94 15.31 12.97 2.46
C ALA A 94 16.36 12.45 3.46
N ALA A 95 16.27 11.18 3.88
CA ALA A 95 17.28 10.57 4.74
C ALA A 95 18.67 10.57 4.11
N VAL A 96 18.78 10.13 2.85
CA VAL A 96 20.06 10.08 2.12
C VAL A 96 20.62 11.48 1.90
N SER A 97 19.79 12.49 1.61
CA SER A 97 20.22 13.88 1.46
C SER A 97 20.87 14.42 2.75
N HIS A 98 20.22 14.21 3.89
CA HIS A 98 20.76 14.61 5.19
C HIS A 98 22.05 13.84 5.53
N LEU A 99 22.11 12.53 5.25
CA LEU A 99 23.33 11.75 5.42
C LEU A 99 24.47 12.24 4.51
N ALA A 100 24.18 12.65 3.27
CA ALA A 100 25.16 13.11 2.31
C ALA A 100 25.81 14.45 2.70
N VAL A 101 25.05 15.33 3.37
CA VAL A 101 25.56 16.62 3.89
C VAL A 101 26.24 16.45 5.26
N GLY A 102 26.14 15.27 5.88
CA GLY A 102 26.79 14.94 7.15
C GLY A 102 25.97 15.34 8.38
N ASP A 103 24.65 15.43 8.25
CA ASP A 103 23.76 15.79 9.36
C ASP A 103 23.67 14.71 10.44
N GLY A 104 23.33 15.17 11.64
CA GLY A 104 23.08 14.31 12.79
C GLY A 104 21.81 13.44 12.64
N PRO A 105 21.66 12.43 13.51
CA PRO A 105 20.50 11.54 13.52
C PRO A 105 19.17 12.26 13.75
N ASP A 106 19.18 13.45 14.33
CA ASP A 106 18.00 14.30 14.50
C ASP A 106 17.33 14.66 13.16
N LYS A 107 18.09 14.70 12.05
CA LYS A 107 17.57 15.06 10.72
C LYS A 107 17.17 13.85 9.87
N TRP A 108 17.95 12.77 9.89
CA TRP A 108 17.69 11.62 9.01
C TRP A 108 16.89 10.49 9.68
N ALA A 109 16.86 10.37 11.01
CA ALA A 109 16.19 9.25 11.67
C ALA A 109 14.68 9.25 11.48
N MET A 110 14.03 10.42 11.54
CA MET A 110 12.59 10.55 11.33
C MET A 110 12.19 10.18 9.89
N PRO A 111 12.85 10.71 8.84
CA PRO A 111 12.62 10.24 7.46
C PRO A 111 12.81 8.71 7.30
N ILE A 112 13.83 8.11 7.90
CA ILE A 112 14.00 6.63 7.86
C ILE A 112 12.84 5.92 8.54
N LEU A 113 12.38 6.40 9.69
CA LEU A 113 11.24 5.82 10.39
C LEU A 113 9.98 5.84 9.51
N PHE A 114 9.69 6.96 8.85
CA PHE A 114 8.54 7.07 7.95
C PHE A 114 8.71 6.22 6.68
N ALA A 115 9.91 6.11 6.13
CA ALA A 115 10.20 5.19 5.03
C ALA A 115 9.92 3.73 5.43
N ALA A 116 10.42 3.31 6.59
CA ALA A 116 10.21 1.98 7.15
C ALA A 116 8.73 1.72 7.46
N ALA A 117 8.02 2.70 8.04
CA ALA A 117 6.59 2.62 8.32
C ALA A 117 5.77 2.52 7.03
N THR A 118 6.15 3.25 5.97
CA THR A 118 5.50 3.18 4.65
C THR A 118 5.69 1.80 4.02
N PHE A 119 6.90 1.24 4.11
CA PHE A 119 7.19 -0.11 3.62
C PHE A 119 6.43 -1.18 4.41
N ALA A 120 6.41 -1.06 5.75
CA ALA A 120 5.66 -1.95 6.62
C ALA A 120 4.15 -1.86 6.36
N ALA A 121 3.60 -0.65 6.19
CA ALA A 121 2.21 -0.43 5.83
C ALA A 121 1.83 -1.17 4.55
N ARG A 122 2.70 -1.14 3.51
CA ARG A 122 2.49 -1.91 2.28
C ARG A 122 2.50 -3.42 2.52
N ALA A 123 3.43 -3.92 3.34
CA ALA A 123 3.54 -5.35 3.65
C ALA A 123 2.37 -5.86 4.51
N TRP A 124 1.81 -4.99 5.36
CA TRP A 124 0.82 -5.37 6.37
C TRP A 124 -0.63 -5.26 5.90
N LEU A 125 -0.91 -4.48 4.85
CA LEU A 125 -2.25 -4.39 4.27
C LEU A 125 -2.50 -5.60 3.37
N PRO A 126 -3.34 -6.58 3.76
CA PRO A 126 -3.62 -7.74 2.92
C PRO A 126 -4.37 -7.26 1.68
N THR A 127 -3.85 -7.55 0.50
CA THR A 127 -4.58 -7.38 -0.76
C THR A 127 -5.80 -8.30 -0.69
N GLY A 128 -6.97 -7.76 -0.38
CA GLY A 128 -8.22 -8.50 -0.18
C GLY A 128 -8.81 -9.13 -1.45
N SER A 129 -7.99 -9.47 -2.45
CA SER A 129 -8.46 -9.95 -3.76
C SER A 129 -8.52 -11.47 -3.89
N THR A 130 -8.19 -12.23 -2.84
CA THR A 130 -8.27 -13.70 -2.87
C THR A 130 -9.67 -14.23 -2.53
N GLY A 131 -10.58 -13.40 -2.02
CA GLY A 131 -11.93 -13.83 -1.64
C GLY A 131 -12.85 -14.15 -2.81
N VAL A 132 -12.79 -13.38 -3.90
CA VAL A 132 -13.68 -13.55 -5.07
C VAL A 132 -13.29 -14.79 -5.89
N LEU A 133 -12.00 -15.03 -6.09
CA LEU A 133 -11.53 -16.25 -6.78
C LEU A 133 -11.77 -17.50 -5.93
N ALA A 134 -11.64 -17.40 -4.61
CA ALA A 134 -11.96 -18.50 -3.70
C ALA A 134 -13.48 -18.77 -3.61
N SER A 135 -14.34 -17.75 -3.71
CA SER A 135 -15.80 -17.95 -3.76
C SER A 135 -16.26 -18.51 -5.10
N LEU A 136 -15.62 -18.09 -6.20
CA LEU A 136 -15.90 -18.65 -7.53
C LEU A 136 -15.45 -20.11 -7.64
N GLY A 137 -14.32 -20.48 -7.05
CA GLY A 137 -13.87 -21.88 -6.98
C GLY A 137 -14.81 -22.80 -6.19
N LYS A 138 -15.61 -22.26 -5.25
CA LYS A 138 -16.67 -23.02 -4.57
C LYS A 138 -17.99 -23.05 -5.35
N ALA A 139 -18.25 -22.06 -6.19
CA ALA A 139 -19.51 -21.93 -6.93
C ALA A 139 -19.53 -22.71 -8.25
N VAL A 140 -18.37 -23.06 -8.81
CA VAL A 140 -18.29 -23.91 -10.01
C VAL A 140 -18.48 -25.37 -9.59
N PRO A 141 -19.60 -26.03 -9.95
CA PRO A 141 -19.78 -27.44 -9.68
C PRO A 141 -18.72 -28.26 -10.44
N PRO A 142 -18.29 -29.42 -9.91
CA PRO A 142 -17.35 -30.27 -10.62
C PRO A 142 -17.91 -30.63 -12.00
N VAL A 143 -17.13 -30.41 -13.05
CA VAL A 143 -17.46 -30.85 -14.41
C VAL A 143 -17.62 -32.37 -14.37
N ARG A 144 -18.86 -32.85 -14.47
CA ARG A 144 -19.17 -34.27 -14.58
C ARG A 144 -18.57 -34.75 -15.90
N ARG A 145 -17.50 -35.55 -15.86
CA ARG A 145 -17.03 -36.24 -17.05
C ARG A 145 -18.12 -37.24 -17.48
N PRO A 146 -18.49 -37.29 -18.77
CA PRO A 146 -19.36 -38.35 -19.26
C PRO A 146 -18.67 -39.69 -19.00
N ASP A 147 -19.44 -40.67 -18.52
CA ASP A 147 -18.95 -42.04 -18.35
C ASP A 147 -18.53 -42.57 -19.73
N SER A 148 -17.36 -43.18 -19.80
CA SER A 148 -16.79 -43.75 -21.02
C SER A 148 -17.63 -44.88 -21.65
N THR A 149 -18.74 -45.25 -21.01
CA THR A 149 -19.69 -46.28 -21.45
C THR A 149 -20.77 -45.76 -22.41
N GLU A 150 -20.91 -44.44 -22.61
CA GLU A 150 -21.97 -43.84 -23.46
C GLU A 150 -21.48 -43.32 -24.82
N VAL A 151 -20.35 -43.83 -25.33
CA VAL A 151 -19.99 -43.63 -26.75
C VAL A 151 -20.47 -44.85 -27.53
N LYS A 152 -21.77 -44.88 -27.84
CA LYS A 152 -22.33 -45.88 -28.76
C LYS A 152 -21.93 -45.46 -30.18
N THR A 153 -20.87 -46.07 -30.70
CA THR A 153 -20.41 -45.92 -32.09
C THR A 153 -21.57 -46.29 -33.02
N PRO A 154 -21.95 -45.44 -33.99
CA PRO A 154 -22.92 -45.83 -34.99
C PRO A 154 -22.31 -46.94 -35.85
N SER A 155 -22.92 -48.11 -35.82
CA SER A 155 -22.61 -49.21 -36.74
C SER A 155 -23.00 -48.79 -38.15
N VAL A 156 -22.03 -48.28 -38.90
CA VAL A 156 -22.16 -48.03 -40.34
C VAL A 156 -22.42 -49.38 -41.00
N THR A 157 -23.66 -49.58 -41.43
CA THR A 157 -24.08 -50.78 -42.16
C THR A 157 -23.82 -50.51 -43.64
N THR A 158 -22.66 -50.94 -44.13
CA THR A 158 -22.34 -50.91 -45.57
C THR A 158 -23.07 -52.07 -46.24
N HIS A 159 -24.15 -51.77 -46.96
CA HIS A 159 -24.75 -52.69 -47.91
C HIS A 159 -23.95 -52.66 -49.22
N CYS A 160 -23.38 -53.81 -49.58
CA CYS A 160 -23.02 -54.20 -50.95
C CYS A 160 -23.65 -55.58 -51.22
#